data_AF-A0A084QE14-F1
#
_entry.id   AF-A0A084QE14-F1
#
_cell.length_a   1.000
_cell.length_b   1.000
_cell.length_c   1.000
_cell.angle_alpha   90.00
_cell.angle_beta   90.00
_cell.angle_gamma   90.00
#
_symmetry.space_group_name_H-M   'P 1'
#
loop_
_entity.id
_entity.type
_entity.pdbx_description
1 polymer ?
#
loop_
_entity_poly.entity_id
_entity_poly.type
_entity_poly.pdbx_seq_one_letter_code
_entity_poly.pdbx_strand_id
1 'polypeptide(L)'
;MDESPNTEEFTTHRAARAFAVEAMCMFILSSLVIGLRIYIRVRQVGINNLKADDYLMLLVLPFFASEIAVAFVSGSRFHGLLNSGMTDEERSSLLPESQEFLDRVNGSKFQIVAWCIYATIIWTIKASLCAFFFRLTNAMLTIKAY
;
A
#
# COMPACT_ATOMS: atom_id res chain seq x y z
N MET A 1 -37.46 19.22 6.55
CA MET A 1 -36.41 18.39 7.17
C MET A 1 -36.63 17.00 6.61
N ASP A 2 -36.05 16.75 5.45
CA ASP A 2 -36.20 15.52 4.65
C ASP A 2 -34.79 14.98 4.40
N GLU A 3 -34.12 14.58 5.47
CA GLU A 3 -32.98 13.68 5.34
C GLU A 3 -33.56 12.28 5.16
N SER A 4 -33.88 11.95 3.90
CA SER A 4 -34.29 10.60 3.55
C SER A 4 -33.17 9.65 4.01
N PRO A 5 -33.47 8.59 4.77
CA PRO A 5 -32.46 7.67 5.31
C PRO A 5 -31.58 7.02 4.22
N ASN A 6 -32.04 7.03 2.96
CA ASN A 6 -31.31 6.50 1.82
C ASN A 6 -30.11 7.37 1.39
N THR A 7 -30.04 8.65 1.75
CA THR A 7 -29.01 9.56 1.23
C THR A 7 -27.65 9.26 1.85
N GLU A 8 -27.61 9.06 3.16
CA GLU A 8 -26.38 8.84 3.94
C GLU A 8 -25.79 7.45 3.65
N GLU A 9 -26.64 6.42 3.62
CA GLU A 9 -26.28 5.06 3.20
C GLU A 9 -25.73 5.05 1.76
N PHE A 10 -26.40 5.74 0.83
CA PHE A 10 -25.96 5.86 -0.56
C PHE A 10 -24.64 6.62 -0.73
N THR A 11 -24.33 7.60 0.12
CA THR A 11 -23.02 8.27 0.10
C THR A 11 -21.90 7.37 0.62
N THR A 12 -22.14 6.62 1.69
CA THR A 12 -21.15 5.71 2.30
C THR A 12 -20.76 4.58 1.33
N HIS A 13 -21.73 3.97 0.66
CA HIS A 13 -21.46 2.93 -0.34
C HIS A 13 -20.69 3.46 -1.56
N ARG A 14 -20.92 4.72 -1.96
CA ARG A 14 -20.17 5.32 -3.07
C ARG A 14 -18.73 5.63 -2.70
N ALA A 15 -18.49 6.16 -1.50
CA ALA A 15 -17.13 6.41 -1.00
C ALA A 15 -16.30 5.11 -0.92
N ALA A 16 -16.88 4.05 -0.36
CA ALA A 16 -16.21 2.75 -0.27
C ALA A 16 -15.87 2.16 -1.65
N ARG A 17 -16.79 2.28 -2.63
CA ARG A 17 -16.55 1.83 -4.01
C ARG A 17 -15.48 2.67 -4.71
N ALA A 18 -15.50 3.99 -4.55
CA ALA A 18 -14.50 4.88 -5.14
C ALA A 18 -13.09 4.55 -4.61
N PHE A 19 -12.96 4.37 -3.30
CA PHE A 19 -11.71 3.95 -2.66
C PHE A 19 -11.22 2.61 -3.22
N ALA A 20 -12.09 1.59 -3.30
CA ALA A 20 -11.72 0.28 -3.83
C ALA A 20 -11.26 0.35 -5.29
N VAL A 21 -11.95 1.14 -6.13
CA VAL A 21 -11.57 1.35 -7.54
C VAL A 21 -10.20 2.03 -7.63
N GLU A 22 -9.99 3.11 -6.87
CA GLU A 22 -8.72 3.83 -6.86
C GLU A 22 -7.56 2.92 -6.44
N ALA A 23 -7.72 2.19 -5.33
CA ALA A 23 -6.71 1.25 -4.84
C ALA A 23 -6.38 0.16 -5.86
N MET A 24 -7.38 -0.38 -6.57
CA MET A 24 -7.19 -1.37 -7.62
C MET A 24 -6.50 -0.81 -8.86
N CYS A 25 -6.89 0.38 -9.30
CA CYS A 25 -6.20 1.06 -10.38
C CYS A 25 -4.74 1.32 -10.05
N MET A 26 -4.43 1.78 -8.83
CA MET A 26 -3.05 2.00 -8.38
C MET A 26 -2.24 0.70 -8.33
N PHE A 27 -2.82 -0.39 -7.84
CA PHE A 27 -2.16 -1.68 -7.77
C PHE A 27 -1.86 -2.25 -9.17
N ILE A 28 -2.83 -2.19 -10.09
CA ILE A 28 -2.66 -2.63 -11.48
C ILE A 28 -1.59 -1.78 -12.17
N LEU A 29 -1.68 -0.45 -12.08
CA LEU A 29 -0.71 0.45 -12.70
C LEU A 29 0.70 0.20 -12.18
N SER A 30 0.86 0.06 -10.87
CA SER A 30 2.16 -0.20 -10.26
C SER A 30 2.72 -1.55 -10.68
N SER A 31 1.87 -2.58 -10.76
CA SER A 31 2.25 -3.90 -11.24
C SER A 31 2.68 -3.87 -12.70
N LEU A 32 1.99 -3.12 -13.55
CA LEU A 32 2.35 -2.94 -14.97
C LEU A 32 3.70 -2.22 -15.12
N VAL A 33 3.94 -1.15 -14.34
CA VAL A 33 5.22 -0.42 -14.37
C VAL A 33 6.38 -1.31 -13.94
N ILE A 34 6.22 -2.06 -12.85
CA ILE A 34 7.25 -3.01 -12.39
C ILE A 34 7.45 -4.13 -13.42
N GLY A 35 6.38 -4.69 -13.97
CA GLY A 35 6.43 -5.73 -15.00
C GLY A 35 7.17 -5.26 -16.26
N LEU A 36 6.85 -4.06 -16.76
CA LEU A 36 7.52 -3.46 -17.91
C LEU A 36 9.00 -3.21 -17.62
N ARG A 37 9.34 -2.71 -16.44
CA ARG A 37 10.73 -2.54 -16.00
C ARG A 37 11.48 -3.86 -16.07
N ILE A 38 10.94 -4.92 -15.48
CA ILE A 38 11.61 -6.24 -15.48
C ILE A 38 11.70 -6.82 -16.89
N TYR A 39 10.66 -6.67 -17.72
CA TYR A 39 10.69 -7.10 -19.12
C TYR A 39 11.84 -6.42 -19.90
N ILE A 40 11.95 -5.10 -19.81
CA ILE A 40 13.03 -4.34 -20.47
C ILE A 40 14.40 -4.83 -19.97
N ARG A 41 14.55 -5.04 -18.67
CA ARG A 41 15.80 -5.49 -18.06
C ARG A 41 16.19 -6.89 -18.53
N VAL A 42 15.24 -7.83 -18.55
CA VAL A 42 15.47 -9.18 -19.09
C VAL A 42 15.87 -9.12 -20.57
N ARG A 43 15.27 -8.23 -21.36
CA ARG A 43 15.66 -8.03 -22.78
C ARG A 43 17.06 -7.43 -22.94
N GLN A 44 17.50 -6.58 -22.03
CA GLN A 44 18.81 -5.90 -22.10
C GLN A 44 19.97 -6.76 -21.62
N VAL A 45 19.82 -7.46 -20.50
CA VAL A 45 20.93 -8.19 -19.86
C VAL A 45 20.73 -9.70 -19.82
N GLY A 46 19.53 -10.20 -20.12
CA GLY A 46 19.16 -11.60 -19.96
C GLY A 46 18.67 -11.94 -18.54
N ILE A 47 17.86 -12.99 -18.43
CA ILE A 47 17.22 -13.38 -17.15
C ILE A 47 18.23 -13.79 -16.07
N ASN A 48 19.36 -14.37 -16.46
CA ASN A 48 20.41 -14.83 -15.53
C ASN A 48 21.30 -13.69 -15.01
N ASN A 49 21.13 -12.46 -15.53
CA ASN A 49 21.97 -11.31 -15.19
C ASN A 49 21.21 -10.21 -14.45
N LEU A 50 20.01 -10.50 -13.94
CA LEU A 50 19.27 -9.60 -13.07
C LEU A 50 20.09 -9.25 -11.83
N LYS A 51 19.94 -8.02 -11.35
CA LYS A 51 20.72 -7.48 -10.24
C LYS A 51 19.81 -7.15 -9.05
N ALA A 52 20.42 -6.77 -7.93
CA ALA A 52 19.70 -6.49 -6.68
C ALA A 52 18.56 -5.48 -6.86
N ASP A 53 18.72 -4.44 -7.69
CA ASP A 53 17.66 -3.47 -7.96
C ASP A 53 16.42 -4.08 -8.61
N ASP A 54 16.61 -5.08 -9.48
CA ASP A 54 15.55 -5.80 -10.18
C ASP A 54 14.75 -6.67 -9.18
N TYR A 55 15.44 -7.43 -8.32
CA TYR A 55 14.79 -8.27 -7.30
C TYR A 55 14.08 -7.44 -6.21
N LEU A 56 14.69 -6.35 -5.76
CA LEU A 56 14.05 -5.43 -4.81
C LEU A 56 12.78 -4.82 -5.39
N MET A 57 12.73 -4.54 -6.70
CA MET A 57 11.48 -4.08 -7.31
C MET A 57 10.42 -5.17 -7.40
N LEU A 58 10.78 -6.41 -7.68
CA LEU A 58 9.83 -7.52 -7.63
C LEU A 58 9.27 -7.72 -6.21
N LEU A 59 10.10 -7.52 -5.18
CA LEU A 59 9.70 -7.62 -3.78
C LEU A 59 8.66 -6.57 -3.36
N VAL A 60 8.54 -5.45 -4.08
CA VAL A 60 7.48 -4.45 -3.82
C VAL A 60 6.08 -4.99 -4.10
N LEU A 61 5.92 -5.88 -5.10
CA LEU A 61 4.61 -6.42 -5.49
C LEU A 61 3.85 -7.14 -4.37
N PRO A 62 4.44 -8.13 -3.65
CA PRO A 62 3.75 -8.80 -2.56
C PRO A 62 3.43 -7.85 -1.39
N PHE A 63 4.28 -6.85 -1.10
CA PHE A 63 3.97 -5.86 -0.08
C PHE A 63 2.79 -4.96 -0.50
N PHE A 64 2.75 -4.52 -1.76
CA PHE A 64 1.60 -3.75 -2.26
C PHE A 64 0.32 -4.60 -2.26
N ALA A 65 0.39 -5.86 -2.68
CA ALA A 65 -0.76 -6.77 -2.59
C ALA A 65 -1.24 -6.93 -1.13
N SER A 66 -0.31 -6.97 -0.17
CA SER A 66 -0.64 -7.04 1.26
C SER A 66 -1.29 -5.76 1.76
N GLU A 67 -0.81 -4.58 1.35
CA GLU A 67 -1.42 -3.27 1.66
C GLU A 67 -2.89 -3.23 1.22
N ILE A 68 -3.14 -3.65 -0.01
CA ILE A 68 -4.49 -3.78 -0.58
C ILE A 68 -5.35 -4.73 0.25
N ALA A 69 -4.84 -5.90 0.61
CA ALA A 69 -5.58 -6.88 1.39
C ALA A 69 -5.96 -6.33 2.77
N VAL A 70 -5.02 -5.66 3.45
CA VAL A 70 -5.25 -5.02 4.74
C VAL A 70 -6.33 -3.94 4.64
N ALA A 71 -6.29 -3.11 3.58
CA ALA A 71 -7.30 -2.08 3.34
C ALA A 71 -8.70 -2.69 3.11
N PHE A 72 -8.81 -3.76 2.31
CA PHE A 72 -10.08 -4.45 2.08
C PHE A 72 -10.64 -5.12 3.34
N VAL A 73 -9.80 -5.78 4.13
CA VAL A 73 -10.23 -6.38 5.40
C VAL A 73 -10.68 -5.30 6.37
N SER A 74 -9.96 -4.18 6.45
CA SER A 74 -10.34 -3.04 7.30
C SER A 74 -11.73 -2.48 6.92
N GLY A 75 -11.97 -2.24 5.63
CA GLY A 75 -13.25 -1.73 5.15
C GLY A 75 -14.41 -2.72 5.31
N SER A 76 -14.18 -4.01 5.03
CA SER A 76 -15.25 -5.02 5.02
C SER A 76 -15.56 -5.60 6.39
N ARG A 77 -14.55 -5.82 7.25
CA ARG A 77 -14.71 -6.53 8.52
C ARG A 77 -14.90 -5.60 9.71
N PHE A 78 -14.31 -4.40 9.64
CA PHE A 78 -14.33 -3.40 10.71
C PHE A 78 -15.02 -2.10 10.27
N HIS A 79 -15.75 -2.13 9.15
CA HIS A 79 -16.51 -0.99 8.63
C HIS A 79 -15.67 0.28 8.37
N GLY A 80 -14.35 0.12 8.22
CA GLY A 80 -13.42 1.25 8.11
C GLY A 80 -13.31 2.07 9.41
N LEU A 81 -13.76 1.54 10.54
CA LEU A 81 -13.73 2.22 11.83
C LEU A 81 -12.32 2.18 12.43
N LEU A 82 -11.82 3.36 12.76
CA LEU A 82 -10.46 3.59 13.28
C LEU A 82 -10.54 4.51 14.50
N ASN A 83 -9.51 4.53 15.33
CA ASN A 83 -9.41 5.48 16.44
C ASN A 83 -8.94 6.88 16.00
N SER A 84 -8.28 6.97 14.83
CA SER A 84 -7.68 8.21 14.32
C SER A 84 -8.71 9.21 13.81
N GLY A 85 -9.94 8.76 13.57
CA GLY A 85 -11.07 9.59 13.15
C GLY A 85 -11.96 10.04 14.31
N MET A 86 -11.52 9.92 15.56
CA MET A 86 -12.30 10.28 16.75
C MET A 86 -11.66 11.41 17.54
N THR A 87 -12.48 12.28 18.11
CA THR A 87 -12.04 13.21 19.16
C THR A 87 -11.81 12.47 20.48
N ASP A 88 -11.16 13.13 21.43
CA ASP A 88 -10.90 12.55 22.74
C ASP A 88 -12.20 12.35 23.54
N GLU A 89 -13.18 13.25 23.38
CA GLU A 89 -14.51 13.13 23.98
C GLU A 89 -15.27 11.93 23.44
N GLU A 90 -15.32 11.76 22.11
CA GLU A 90 -15.95 10.61 21.45
C GLU A 90 -15.28 9.29 21.87
N ARG A 91 -13.95 9.30 22.05
CA ARG A 91 -13.21 8.13 22.51
C ARG A 91 -13.53 7.78 23.96
N SER A 92 -13.76 8.80 24.80
CA SER A 92 -14.11 8.61 26.21
C SER A 92 -15.55 8.16 26.44
N SER A 93 -16.46 8.47 25.52
CA SER A 93 -17.88 8.09 25.59
C SER A 93 -18.18 6.71 24.99
N LEU A 94 -17.21 6.08 24.32
CA LEU A 94 -17.32 4.73 23.77
C LEU A 94 -17.59 3.71 24.89
N LEU A 95 -18.68 2.96 24.74
CA LEU A 95 -19.01 1.86 25.64
C LEU A 95 -17.96 0.74 25.51
N PRO A 96 -17.26 0.38 26.62
CA PRO A 96 -16.32 -0.73 26.61
C PRO A 96 -17.01 -2.03 26.15
N GLU A 97 -16.28 -2.86 25.39
CA GLU A 97 -16.74 -4.16 24.88
C GLU A 97 -17.94 -4.13 23.91
N SER A 98 -18.44 -2.94 23.55
CA SER A 98 -19.42 -2.82 22.46
C SER A 98 -18.83 -3.28 21.12
N GLN A 99 -19.70 -3.65 20.17
CA GLN A 99 -19.26 -4.06 18.84
C GLN A 99 -18.45 -2.95 18.15
N GLU A 100 -18.88 -1.69 18.29
CA GLU A 100 -18.15 -0.55 17.74
C GLU A 100 -16.76 -0.40 18.37
N PHE A 101 -16.65 -0.55 19.70
CA PHE A 101 -15.37 -0.53 20.39
C PHE A 101 -14.43 -1.61 19.84
N LEU A 102 -14.92 -2.85 19.68
CA LEU A 102 -14.14 -3.97 19.16
C LEU A 102 -13.72 -3.75 17.70
N ASP A 103 -14.62 -3.24 16.86
CA ASP A 103 -14.32 -2.92 15.46
C ASP A 103 -13.25 -1.83 15.36
N ARG A 104 -13.35 -0.76 16.16
CA ARG A 104 -12.34 0.32 16.20
C ARG A 104 -10.98 -0.16 16.71
N VAL A 105 -10.94 -1.00 17.74
CA VAL A 105 -9.68 -1.58 18.24
C VAL A 105 -9.01 -2.41 17.16
N ASN A 106 -9.76 -3.27 16.47
CA ASN A 106 -9.19 -4.13 15.43
C ASN A 106 -8.85 -3.35 14.15
N GLY A 107 -9.69 -2.41 13.73
CA GLY A 107 -9.39 -1.50 12.62
C GLY A 107 -8.12 -0.70 12.87
N SER A 108 -7.93 -0.17 14.08
CA SER A 108 -6.71 0.56 14.46
C SER A 108 -5.46 -0.33 14.42
N LYS A 109 -5.55 -1.61 14.82
CA LYS A 109 -4.44 -2.57 14.66
C LYS A 109 -4.09 -2.77 13.18
N PHE A 110 -5.09 -2.93 12.32
CA PHE A 110 -4.89 -3.06 10.87
C PHE A 110 -4.30 -1.80 10.25
N GLN A 111 -4.66 -0.61 10.75
CA GLN A 111 -4.07 0.66 10.31
C GLN A 111 -2.57 0.73 10.63
N ILE A 112 -2.16 0.30 11.83
CA ILE A 112 -0.72 0.20 12.16
C ILE A 112 -0.01 -0.80 11.23
N VAL A 113 -0.63 -1.95 10.94
CA VAL A 113 -0.08 -2.93 9.98
C VAL A 113 0.09 -2.29 8.60
N ALA A 114 -0.91 -1.55 8.11
CA ALA A 114 -0.82 -0.83 6.84
C ALA A 114 0.33 0.19 6.86
N TRP A 115 0.50 0.96 7.93
CA TRP A 115 1.64 1.88 8.04
C TRP A 115 3.00 1.19 7.99
N CYS A 116 3.14 0.01 8.62
CA CYS A 116 4.37 -0.78 8.55
C CYS A 116 4.62 -1.32 7.14
N ILE A 117 3.59 -1.80 6.45
CA ILE A 117 3.70 -2.27 5.07
C ILE A 117 4.07 -1.12 4.14
N TYR A 118 3.38 0.02 4.24
CA TYR A 118 3.69 1.25 3.51
C TYR A 118 5.15 1.69 3.71
N ALA A 119 5.62 1.75 4.95
CA ALA A 119 7.03 2.07 5.24
C ALA A 119 7.97 1.06 4.57
N THR A 120 7.65 -0.23 4.64
CA THR A 120 8.44 -1.31 4.00
C THR A 120 8.49 -1.14 2.48
N ILE A 121 7.38 -0.79 1.84
CA ILE A 121 7.32 -0.50 0.40
C ILE A 121 8.28 0.64 0.05
N ILE A 122 8.17 1.78 0.75
CA ILE A 122 9.03 2.95 0.50
C ILE A 122 10.50 2.61 0.67
N TRP A 123 10.85 1.93 1.76
CA TRP A 123 12.25 1.58 2.04
C TRP A 123 12.79 0.56 1.04
N THR A 124 11.97 -0.38 0.57
CA THR A 124 12.35 -1.32 -0.49
C THR A 124 12.60 -0.59 -1.82
N ILE A 125 11.76 0.37 -2.18
CA ILE A 125 11.96 1.21 -3.38
C ILE A 125 13.24 2.04 -3.26
N LYS A 126 13.48 2.67 -2.11
CA LYS A 126 14.71 3.42 -1.84
C LYS A 126 15.94 2.51 -1.95
N ALA A 127 15.89 1.31 -1.37
CA ALA A 127 16.97 0.34 -1.48
C ALA A 127 17.22 -0.08 -2.94
N SER A 128 16.16 -0.32 -3.73
CA SER A 128 16.28 -0.59 -5.17
C SER A 128 16.97 0.55 -5.91
N LEU A 129 16.58 1.80 -5.62
CA LEU A 129 17.18 2.99 -6.21
C LEU A 129 18.67 3.13 -5.82
N CYS A 130 19.01 2.90 -4.56
CA CYS A 130 20.41 2.91 -4.10
C CYS A 130 21.23 1.81 -4.78
N ALA A 131 20.71 0.59 -4.90
CA ALA A 131 21.38 -0.50 -5.61
C ALA A 131 21.59 -0.18 -7.09
N PHE A 132 20.61 0.44 -7.74
CA PHE A 132 20.71 0.94 -9.11
C PHE A 132 21.82 1.98 -9.25
N PHE A 133 21.85 3.00 -8.39
CA PHE A 133 22.87 4.04 -8.43
C PHE A 133 24.27 3.51 -8.14
N PHE A 134 24.40 2.60 -7.18
CA PHE A 134 25.68 1.95 -6.88
C PHE A 134 26.23 1.23 -8.11
N ARG A 135 25.38 0.48 -8.83
CA ARG A 135 25.76 -0.17 -10.08
C ARG A 135 26.18 0.84 -11.16
N LEU A 136 25.41 1.91 -11.32
CA LEU A 136 25.69 2.95 -12.33
C LEU A 136 27.04 3.63 -12.07
N THR A 137 27.32 4.00 -10.83
CA THR A 137 28.58 4.65 -10.43
C THR A 137 29.76 3.71 -10.62
N ASN A 138 29.65 2.43 -10.25
CA ASN A 138 30.73 1.46 -10.46
C ASN A 138 31.04 1.24 -11.95
N ALA A 139 30.01 1.19 -12.80
CA ALA A 139 30.19 1.08 -14.24
C ALA A 139 30.96 2.28 -14.81
N MET A 140 30.64 3.50 -14.37
CA MET A 140 31.34 4.71 -14.81
C MET A 140 32.81 4.74 -14.35
N LEU A 141 33.10 4.34 -13.11
CA LEU A 141 34.48 4.29 -12.60
C LEU A 141 35.32 3.26 -13.36
N THR A 142 34.74 2.12 -13.71
CA THR A 142 35.43 1.08 -14.49
C THR A 142 35.80 1.58 -15.89
N ILE A 143 34.94 2.38 -16.53
CA ILE A 143 35.21 2.94 -17.87
C ILE A 143 36.37 3.94 -17.83
N LYS A 144 36.57 4.70 -16.74
CA LYS A 144 37.67 5.66 -16.61
C LYS A 144 39.05 5.02 -16.39
N ALA A 145 39.11 3.74 -16.03
CA ALA A 145 40.35 3.04 -15.71
C ALA A 145 41.02 2.39 -16.95
N TYR A 146 40.38 2.48 -18.12
CA TYR A 146 40.86 2.03 -19.43
C TYR A 146 40.98 3.22 -20.38
#